data_AF-A0A2N9X7L6-F1
#
_entry.id   AF-A0A2N9X7L6-F1
#
_cell.length_a   1.000
_cell.length_b   1.000
_cell.length_c   1.000
_cell.angle_alpha   90.00
_cell.angle_beta   90.00
_cell.angle_gamma   90.00
#
_symmetry.space_group_name_H-M   'P 1'
#
loop_
_entity.id
_entity.type
_entity.pdbx_description
1 polymer ?
#
loop_
_entity_poly.entity_id
_entity_poly.type
_entity_poly.pdbx_seq_one_letter_code
_entity_poly.pdbx_strand_id
1 'polypeptide(L)'
;MSKKHTRQGQTDYHYDRTGRIESCRNQAYWETLQYDAAANLLDKRRNEDSSTDNQNLIRFNQLLHFRGLQYTYDAHGRTHSKQTASGTQYYHYDAEHRLTEVRIEKLNCTERYGYVYDALGRRIEKHQIDRAGKACNRTHFLWDGLRMIQETRTDRSKSVYIYTDESGYEPLARVETTTGTEQKVLYYHTDVNGAPEELTDEAGHIVWACSYQLWGKPIQEIEHSQIQQNLRYQGQYLDRETGLHYNTFRYYDPDIGRFTQPDPIGLLGGFNLYQYAPNGLTWIDPWGFTCGNLKQPEWSTHGYKHFPQKNKAWKDIVKSTKSGSAKYLHDVDVKSLEYHVFNIGIPVTNGKP
;
A
#
# COMPACT_ATOMS: atom_id res chain seq x y z
N MET A 1 -19.98 -4.21 -2.86
CA MET A 1 -18.91 -4.83 -3.68
C MET A 1 -18.47 -6.09 -2.96
N SER A 2 -17.97 -7.11 -3.65
CA SER A 2 -17.39 -8.27 -2.99
C SER A 2 -16.11 -8.72 -3.67
N LYS A 3 -15.23 -9.34 -2.90
CA LYS A 3 -13.99 -10.00 -3.33
C LYS A 3 -14.12 -11.48 -3.06
N LYS A 4 -13.59 -12.33 -3.94
CA LYS A 4 -13.52 -13.78 -3.72
C LYS A 4 -12.07 -14.23 -3.73
N HIS A 5 -11.65 -14.92 -2.68
CA HIS A 5 -10.36 -15.57 -2.53
C HIS A 5 -10.57 -17.07 -2.38
N THR A 6 -9.80 -17.89 -3.10
CA THR A 6 -10.02 -19.35 -3.15
C THR A 6 -9.93 -20.03 -1.78
N ARG A 7 -9.08 -19.51 -0.87
CA ARG A 7 -8.86 -20.07 0.46
C ARG A 7 -9.51 -19.29 1.62
N GLN A 8 -9.79 -18.01 1.42
CA GLN A 8 -10.38 -17.14 2.46
C GLN A 8 -11.88 -16.92 2.25
N GLY A 9 -12.44 -17.42 1.13
CA GLY A 9 -13.84 -17.29 0.80
C GLY A 9 -14.19 -15.92 0.22
N GLN A 10 -15.46 -15.54 0.36
CA GLN A 10 -15.96 -14.25 -0.11
C GLN A 10 -15.93 -13.22 1.02
N THR A 11 -15.44 -12.03 0.69
CA THR A 11 -15.52 -10.83 1.55
C THR A 11 -16.47 -9.83 0.91
N ASP A 12 -17.51 -9.44 1.65
CA ASP A 12 -18.51 -8.45 1.25
C ASP A 12 -18.18 -7.08 1.86
N TYR A 13 -18.29 -6.03 1.07
CA TYR A 13 -18.04 -4.64 1.46
C TYR A 13 -19.29 -3.77 1.26
N HIS A 14 -19.64 -3.02 2.30
CA HIS A 14 -20.71 -2.04 2.30
C HIS A 14 -20.15 -0.63 2.40
N TYR A 15 -20.81 0.31 1.74
CA TYR A 15 -20.32 1.66 1.55
C TYR A 15 -21.32 2.70 2.05
N ASP A 16 -20.81 3.81 2.58
CA ASP A 16 -21.62 5.00 2.80
C ASP A 16 -21.95 5.71 1.48
N ARG A 17 -22.74 6.78 1.58
CA ARG A 17 -23.12 7.63 0.43
C ARG A 17 -21.94 8.39 -0.20
N THR A 18 -20.80 8.45 0.49
CA THR A 18 -19.57 9.11 0.01
C THR A 18 -18.57 8.12 -0.61
N GLY A 19 -18.89 6.83 -0.65
CA GLY A 19 -18.05 5.78 -1.23
C GLY A 19 -16.98 5.23 -0.28
N ARG A 20 -17.04 5.54 1.02
CA ARG A 20 -16.16 4.95 2.04
C ARG A 20 -16.75 3.63 2.53
N ILE A 21 -15.89 2.69 2.89
CA ILE A 21 -16.33 1.37 3.38
C ILE A 21 -16.75 1.51 4.84
N GLU A 22 -18.03 1.25 5.13
CA GLU A 22 -18.58 1.28 6.50
C GLU A 22 -18.59 -0.10 7.16
N SER A 23 -18.55 -1.18 6.37
CA SER A 23 -18.35 -2.52 6.93
C SER A 23 -17.75 -3.48 5.90
N CYS A 24 -16.99 -4.45 6.42
CA CYS A 24 -16.51 -5.58 5.66
C CYS A 24 -16.78 -6.88 6.44
N ARG A 25 -17.17 -7.93 5.71
CA ARG A 25 -17.52 -9.24 6.27
C ARG A 25 -16.98 -10.37 5.43
N ASN A 26 -16.34 -11.33 6.07
CA ASN A 26 -16.18 -12.68 5.53
C ASN A 26 -16.54 -13.72 6.62
N GLN A 27 -16.23 -14.99 6.38
CA GLN A 27 -16.53 -16.07 7.33
C GLN A 27 -15.73 -15.99 8.63
N ALA A 28 -14.51 -15.44 8.59
CA ALA A 28 -13.59 -15.38 9.72
C ALA A 28 -13.54 -14.00 10.41
N TYR A 29 -14.02 -12.95 9.74
CA TYR A 29 -13.81 -11.56 10.12
C TYR A 29 -15.03 -10.68 9.81
N TRP A 30 -15.37 -9.80 10.74
CA TRP A 30 -16.37 -8.76 10.59
C TRP A 30 -15.84 -7.47 11.20
N GLU A 31 -15.91 -6.37 10.45
CA GLU A 31 -15.60 -5.05 10.95
C GLU A 31 -16.66 -4.03 10.51
N THR A 32 -16.93 -3.08 11.40
CA THR A 32 -17.74 -1.90 11.11
C THR A 32 -16.91 -0.66 11.42
N LEU A 33 -16.94 0.28 10.49
CA LEU A 33 -16.14 1.50 10.47
C LEU A 33 -17.07 2.70 10.39
N GLN A 34 -16.68 3.77 11.04
CA GLN A 34 -17.37 5.04 10.97
C GLN A 34 -16.39 6.17 10.92
N TYR A 35 -16.86 7.25 10.31
CA TYR A 35 -16.05 8.39 9.97
C TYR A 35 -16.75 9.66 10.41
N ASP A 36 -15.98 10.65 10.86
CA ASP A 36 -16.49 12.03 10.91
C ASP A 36 -16.55 12.65 9.51
N ALA A 37 -17.00 13.91 9.44
CA ALA A 37 -17.07 14.65 8.18
C ALA A 37 -15.69 14.84 7.52
N ALA A 38 -14.61 14.87 8.31
CA ALA A 38 -13.23 14.99 7.85
C ALA A 38 -12.57 13.63 7.55
N ALA A 39 -13.34 12.54 7.47
CA ALA A 39 -12.88 11.19 7.17
C ALA A 39 -12.00 10.55 8.26
N ASN A 40 -12.06 11.02 9.51
CA ASN A 40 -11.37 10.37 10.61
C ASN A 40 -12.17 9.18 11.14
N LEU A 41 -11.50 8.03 11.31
CA LEU A 41 -12.08 6.87 11.98
C LEU A 41 -12.57 7.20 13.40
N LEU A 42 -13.78 6.72 13.73
CA LEU A 42 -14.45 6.89 15.02
C LEU A 42 -14.48 5.56 15.79
N ASP A 43 -14.27 5.59 17.11
CA ASP A 43 -14.53 4.42 17.96
C ASP A 43 -16.04 4.22 18.07
N LYS A 44 -16.47 2.98 17.92
CA LYS A 44 -17.80 2.55 18.33
C LYS A 44 -17.61 1.31 19.19
N ARG A 45 -17.44 1.49 20.50
CA ARG A 45 -17.75 0.39 21.43
C ARG A 45 -19.23 0.08 21.29
N ARG A 46 -19.51 -1.11 20.78
CA ARG A 46 -20.88 -1.63 20.63
C ARG A 46 -21.38 -1.98 22.02
N ASN A 47 -22.41 -1.25 22.47
CA ASN A 47 -23.26 -1.49 23.64
C ASN A 47 -22.54 -1.44 25.00
N GLU A 48 -22.68 -0.31 25.71
CA GLU A 48 -23.21 -0.20 27.07
C GLU A 48 -23.09 1.25 27.55
N ASP A 49 -24.24 1.79 27.98
CA ASP A 49 -24.45 3.02 28.75
C ASP A 49 -23.79 4.32 28.28
N SER A 50 -24.65 5.20 27.72
CA SER A 50 -24.97 6.53 28.26
C SER A 50 -23.85 7.36 28.90
N SER A 51 -22.63 7.26 28.41
CA SER A 51 -21.56 8.20 28.67
C SER A 51 -21.16 8.78 27.32
N THR A 52 -21.51 10.04 27.11
CA THR A 52 -21.18 10.87 25.96
C THR A 52 -19.67 11.11 25.77
N ASP A 53 -18.80 10.31 26.39
CA ASP A 53 -17.40 10.64 26.68
C ASP A 53 -16.37 9.71 26.01
N ASN A 54 -16.81 8.68 25.27
CA ASN A 54 -15.92 7.77 24.53
C ASN A 54 -16.08 7.91 23.00
N GLN A 55 -16.14 9.14 22.50
CA GLN A 55 -15.77 9.42 21.11
C GLN A 55 -14.24 9.54 21.08
N ASN A 56 -13.58 8.96 20.07
CA ASN A 56 -12.18 9.27 19.80
C ASN A 56 -11.94 10.77 19.95
N LEU A 57 -11.07 11.19 20.87
CA LEU A 57 -10.75 12.60 20.99
C LEU A 57 -9.92 12.98 19.77
N ILE A 58 -10.56 13.61 18.78
CA ILE A 58 -9.92 14.06 17.55
C ILE A 58 -9.79 15.58 17.61
N ARG A 59 -8.59 16.10 17.37
CA ARG A 59 -8.31 17.54 17.33
C ARG A 59 -7.51 17.88 16.09
N PHE A 60 -8.02 18.72 15.21
CA PHE A 60 -7.32 19.09 13.96
C PHE A 60 -6.88 17.87 13.12
N ASN A 61 -7.77 16.86 12.99
CA ASN A 61 -7.48 15.56 12.37
C ASN A 61 -6.41 14.69 13.06
N GLN A 62 -5.92 15.10 14.24
CA GLN A 62 -5.06 14.29 15.09
C GLN A 62 -5.93 13.39 15.97
N LEU A 63 -5.72 12.08 15.87
CA LEU A 63 -6.48 11.07 16.59
C LEU A 63 -5.78 10.79 17.92
N LEU A 64 -6.34 11.24 19.04
CA LEU A 64 -5.69 11.10 20.36
C LEU A 64 -6.03 9.77 21.06
N HIS A 65 -7.18 9.18 20.74
CA HIS A 65 -7.63 7.92 21.30
C HIS A 65 -8.32 7.09 20.22
N PHE A 66 -8.10 5.77 20.18
CA PHE A 66 -8.85 4.82 19.35
C PHE A 66 -8.69 3.38 19.82
N ARG A 67 -9.79 2.69 20.13
CA ARG A 67 -9.81 1.25 20.48
C ARG A 67 -8.77 0.86 21.55
N GLY A 68 -8.58 1.72 22.56
CA GLY A 68 -7.61 1.52 23.64
C GLY A 68 -6.17 1.95 23.33
N LEU A 69 -5.91 2.47 22.13
CA LEU A 69 -4.67 3.13 21.76
C LEU A 69 -4.77 4.61 22.14
N GLN A 70 -3.67 5.17 22.66
CA GLN A 70 -3.57 6.60 22.96
C GLN A 70 -2.39 7.19 22.20
N TYR A 71 -2.56 8.40 21.68
CA TYR A 71 -1.59 9.07 20.86
C TYR A 71 -1.33 10.48 21.35
N THR A 72 -0.09 10.91 21.23
CA THR A 72 0.29 12.32 21.36
C THR A 72 0.97 12.79 20.09
N TYR A 73 0.97 14.10 19.86
CA TYR A 73 1.55 14.72 18.69
C TYR A 73 2.47 15.85 19.12
N ASP A 74 3.54 16.07 18.36
CA ASP A 74 4.45 17.19 18.58
C ASP A 74 3.89 18.51 18.02
N ALA A 75 4.65 19.60 18.18
CA ALA A 75 4.26 20.93 17.70
C ALA A 75 4.11 21.03 16.17
N HIS A 76 4.66 20.08 15.40
CA HIS A 76 4.52 19.99 13.94
C HIS A 76 3.40 19.03 13.54
N GLY A 77 2.65 18.48 14.51
CA GLY A 77 1.57 17.54 14.26
C GLY A 77 2.04 16.14 13.86
N ARG A 78 3.30 15.77 14.09
CA ARG A 78 3.78 14.39 13.89
C ARG A 78 3.49 13.58 15.14
N THR A 79 3.12 12.30 15.00
CA THR A 79 2.89 11.42 16.15
C THR A 79 4.15 11.38 17.01
N HIS A 80 4.05 11.82 18.26
CA HIS A 80 5.15 11.84 19.21
C HIS A 80 5.20 10.56 20.05
N SER A 81 4.04 10.04 20.45
CA SER A 81 3.96 8.74 21.12
C SER A 81 2.69 7.98 20.74
N LYS A 82 2.78 6.65 20.87
CA LYS A 82 1.67 5.70 20.75
C LYS A 82 1.73 4.76 21.94
N GLN A 83 0.74 4.84 22.81
CA GLN A 83 0.57 3.96 23.95
C GLN A 83 -0.41 2.83 23.59
N THR A 84 0.02 1.61 23.89
CA THR A 84 -0.75 0.38 23.72
C THR A 84 -0.83 -0.35 25.07
N ALA A 85 -1.64 -1.40 25.15
CA ALA A 85 -1.66 -2.27 26.33
C ALA A 85 -0.29 -2.94 26.61
N SER A 86 0.57 -3.06 25.59
CA SER A 86 1.87 -3.74 25.70
C SER A 86 3.04 -2.81 26.05
N GLY A 87 2.83 -1.50 26.01
CA GLY A 87 3.90 -0.50 26.16
C GLY A 87 3.68 0.74 25.31
N THR A 88 4.65 1.65 25.36
CA THR A 88 4.63 2.95 24.69
C THR A 88 5.76 3.05 23.67
N GLN A 89 5.43 3.47 22.46
CA GLN A 89 6.39 3.85 21.43
C GLN A 89 6.55 5.37 21.42
N TYR A 90 7.78 5.87 21.35
CA TYR A 90 8.12 7.28 21.19
C TYR A 90 8.85 7.47 19.86
N TYR A 91 8.41 8.46 19.10
CA TYR A 91 8.87 8.71 17.74
C TYR A 91 9.70 10.00 17.71
N HIS A 92 10.91 9.92 17.18
CA HIS A 92 11.83 11.02 17.03
C HIS A 92 12.06 11.33 15.55
N TYR A 93 12.04 12.62 15.22
CA TYR A 93 12.13 13.10 13.85
C TYR A 93 13.27 14.10 13.70
N ASP A 94 13.85 14.15 12.51
CA ASP A 94 14.81 15.20 12.14
C ASP A 94 14.12 16.52 11.73
N ALA A 95 14.95 17.48 11.31
CA ALA A 95 14.51 18.79 10.83
C ALA A 95 13.76 18.72 9.50
N GLU A 96 13.97 17.66 8.70
CA GLU A 96 13.24 17.36 7.47
C GLU A 96 11.97 16.54 7.71
N HIS A 97 11.53 16.39 8.96
CA HIS A 97 10.34 15.65 9.37
C HIS A 97 10.36 14.13 9.10
N ARG A 98 11.54 13.55 8.89
CA ARG A 98 11.72 12.11 8.71
C ARG A 98 11.89 11.41 10.06
N LEU A 99 11.28 10.24 10.22
CA LEU A 99 11.40 9.45 11.45
C LEU A 99 12.81 8.87 11.56
N THR A 100 13.62 9.32 12.51
CA THR A 100 15.02 8.89 12.66
C THR A 100 15.21 7.87 13.75
N GLU A 101 14.35 7.86 14.78
CA GLU A 101 14.42 6.87 15.85
C GLU A 101 13.02 6.55 16.40
N VAL A 102 12.80 5.28 16.74
CA VAL A 102 11.70 4.84 17.60
C VAL A 102 12.23 4.15 18.83
N ARG A 103 11.78 4.63 19.99
CA ARG A 103 12.06 4.05 21.30
C ARG A 103 10.81 3.37 21.83
N ILE A 104 10.90 2.08 22.12
CA ILE A 104 9.79 1.24 22.57
C ILE A 104 10.02 0.87 24.02
N GLU A 105 9.17 1.35 24.92
CA GLU A 105 9.18 1.02 26.34
C GLU A 105 8.09 0.00 26.65
N LYS A 106 8.48 -1.17 27.15
CA LYS A 106 7.61 -2.21 27.69
C LYS A 106 7.95 -2.43 29.17
N LEU A 107 7.10 -3.16 29.90
CA LEU A 107 7.17 -3.30 31.37
C LEU A 107 8.58 -3.53 31.96
N ASN A 108 9.46 -4.27 31.26
CA ASN A 108 10.82 -4.57 31.73
C ASN A 108 11.89 -4.44 30.63
N CYS A 109 11.58 -3.84 29.48
CA CYS A 109 12.55 -3.70 28.40
C CYS A 109 12.34 -2.43 27.58
N THR A 110 13.46 -1.82 27.20
CA THR A 110 13.48 -0.72 26.25
C THR A 110 14.25 -1.16 25.01
N GLU A 111 13.64 -1.00 23.85
CA GLU A 111 14.25 -1.23 22.55
C GLU A 111 14.32 0.09 21.78
N ARG A 112 15.35 0.27 20.98
CA ARG A 112 15.55 1.48 20.17
C ARG A 112 15.89 1.06 18.75
N TYR A 113 15.29 1.73 17.78
CA TYR A 113 15.46 1.46 16.35
C TYR A 113 15.73 2.76 15.62
N GLY A 114 16.80 2.78 14.83
CA GLY A 114 17.23 3.94 14.04
C GLY A 114 16.99 3.74 12.55
N TYR A 115 16.75 4.84 11.85
CA TYR A 115 16.51 4.89 10.41
C TYR A 115 17.42 5.91 9.73
N VAL A 116 18.03 5.53 8.61
CA VAL A 116 18.95 6.38 7.85
C VAL A 116 18.42 6.60 6.45
N TYR A 117 18.53 7.84 5.97
CA TYR A 117 17.99 8.29 4.70
C TYR A 117 19.09 8.84 3.79
N ASP A 118 18.88 8.73 2.48
CA ASP A 118 19.69 9.46 1.51
C ASP A 118 19.19 10.91 1.30
N ALA A 119 19.88 11.65 0.42
CA ALA A 119 19.56 13.04 0.11
C ALA A 119 18.21 13.21 -0.61
N LEU A 120 17.65 12.15 -1.20
CA LEU A 120 16.33 12.17 -1.83
C LEU A 120 15.20 11.82 -0.84
N GLY A 121 15.54 11.54 0.43
CA GLY A 121 14.57 11.17 1.47
C GLY A 121 14.20 9.69 1.48
N ARG A 122 14.89 8.84 0.71
CA ARG A 122 14.65 7.39 0.69
C ARG A 122 15.39 6.73 1.84
N ARG A 123 14.72 5.83 2.57
CA ARG A 123 15.36 5.08 3.66
C ARG A 123 16.33 4.05 3.10
N ILE A 124 17.60 4.18 3.43
CA ILE A 124 18.70 3.31 2.98
C ILE A 124 19.14 2.32 4.06
N GLU A 125 18.79 2.54 5.32
CA GLU A 125 19.10 1.64 6.42
C GLU A 125 18.01 1.70 7.51
N LYS A 126 17.76 0.55 8.14
CA LYS A 126 17.21 0.47 9.50
C LYS A 126 18.09 -0.40 10.38
N HIS A 127 18.14 -0.12 11.67
CA HIS A 127 18.95 -0.87 12.62
C HIS A 127 18.37 -0.82 14.04
N GLN A 128 18.74 -1.79 14.85
CA GLN A 128 18.53 -1.72 16.30
C GLN A 128 19.69 -0.94 16.94
N ILE A 129 19.42 -0.23 18.02
CA ILE A 129 20.43 0.48 18.82
C ILE A 129 20.59 -0.29 20.13
N ASP A 130 21.79 -0.80 20.39
CA ASP A 130 22.09 -1.55 21.61
C ASP A 130 22.18 -0.64 22.86
N ARG A 131 22.39 -1.25 24.04
CA ARG A 131 22.49 -0.53 25.31
C ARG A 131 23.68 0.44 25.37
N ALA A 132 24.72 0.21 24.56
CA ALA A 132 25.87 1.10 24.46
C ALA A 132 25.65 2.23 23.44
N GLY A 133 24.48 2.29 22.79
CA GLY A 133 24.16 3.28 21.77
C GLY A 133 24.69 2.94 20.38
N LYS A 134 25.15 1.70 20.14
CA LYS A 134 25.71 1.28 18.86
C LYS A 134 24.67 0.58 18.00
N ALA A 135 24.68 0.89 16.70
CA ALA A 135 23.82 0.23 15.71
C ALA A 135 24.21 -1.24 15.49
N CYS A 136 23.22 -2.13 15.61
CA CYS A 136 23.29 -3.58 15.36
C CYS A 136 22.06 -4.04 14.56
N ASN A 137 22.03 -5.31 14.14
CA ASN A 137 20.89 -5.89 13.40
C ASN A 137 20.41 -5.02 12.21
N ARG A 138 21.37 -4.57 11.39
CA ARG A 138 21.12 -3.68 10.26
C ARG A 138 20.40 -4.39 9.12
N THR A 139 19.51 -3.64 8.48
CA THR A 139 18.95 -3.96 7.17
C THR A 139 19.19 -2.77 6.24
N HIS A 140 19.84 -3.00 5.11
CA HIS A 140 20.08 -1.99 4.08
C HIS A 140 19.07 -2.12 2.96
N PHE A 141 18.72 -1.00 2.33
CA PHE A 141 17.76 -0.96 1.23
C PHE A 141 18.39 -0.40 -0.05
N LEU A 142 18.09 -1.03 -1.19
CA LEU A 142 18.45 -0.54 -2.52
C LEU A 142 17.19 -0.05 -3.23
N TRP A 143 17.35 1.02 -4.02
CA TRP A 143 16.27 1.72 -4.68
C TRP A 143 16.52 1.88 -6.18
N ASP A 144 15.47 1.71 -6.97
CA ASP A 144 15.37 2.12 -8.36
C ASP A 144 14.37 3.28 -8.44
N GLY A 145 14.85 4.50 -8.71
CA GLY A 145 14.06 5.72 -8.52
C GLY A 145 13.48 5.82 -7.10
N LEU A 146 12.15 5.87 -6.98
CA LEU A 146 11.41 5.87 -5.71
C LEU A 146 10.81 4.49 -5.34
N ARG A 147 11.27 3.41 -5.98
CA ARG A 147 10.83 2.04 -5.71
C ARG A 147 11.93 1.24 -5.01
N MET A 148 11.63 0.69 -3.84
CA MET A 148 12.55 -0.17 -3.08
C MET A 148 12.66 -1.52 -3.81
N ILE A 149 13.84 -1.89 -4.26
CA ILE A 149 14.05 -3.12 -5.06
C ILE A 149 14.82 -4.20 -4.31
N GLN A 150 15.42 -3.89 -3.16
CA GLN A 150 16.17 -4.89 -2.40
C GLN A 150 16.21 -4.56 -0.91
N GLU A 151 16.16 -5.59 -0.06
CA GLU A 151 16.66 -5.54 1.31
C GLU A 151 17.90 -6.43 1.46
N THR A 152 18.84 -6.03 2.31
CA THR A 152 20.02 -6.83 2.67
C THR A 152 20.18 -6.84 4.18
N ARG A 153 20.06 -8.02 4.78
CA ARG A 153 20.10 -8.22 6.23
C ARG A 153 21.53 -8.37 6.72
N THR A 154 21.71 -8.36 8.04
CA THR A 154 23.03 -8.41 8.70
C THR A 154 23.84 -9.68 8.34
N ASP A 155 23.16 -10.80 8.12
CA ASP A 155 23.74 -12.08 7.67
C ASP A 155 24.12 -12.09 6.18
N ARG A 156 23.99 -10.95 5.50
CA ARG A 156 24.17 -10.75 4.05
C ARG A 156 23.16 -11.47 3.18
N SER A 157 22.09 -12.03 3.76
CA SER A 157 20.95 -12.49 2.97
C SER A 157 20.30 -11.29 2.26
N LYS A 158 19.84 -11.53 1.03
CA LYS A 158 19.23 -10.52 0.17
C LYS A 158 17.87 -10.98 -0.30
N SER A 159 16.90 -10.07 -0.28
CA SER A 159 15.62 -10.24 -0.98
C SER A 159 15.54 -9.16 -2.05
N VAL A 160 15.54 -9.55 -3.32
CA VAL A 160 15.33 -8.64 -4.46
C VAL A 160 13.86 -8.70 -4.85
N TYR A 161 13.19 -7.56 -4.99
CA TYR A 161 11.79 -7.44 -5.34
C TYR A 161 11.61 -7.15 -6.83
N ILE A 162 10.71 -7.90 -7.48
CA ILE A 162 10.32 -7.76 -8.88
C ILE A 162 8.86 -7.33 -8.91
N TYR A 163 8.55 -6.31 -9.70
CA TYR A 163 7.22 -5.70 -9.80
C TYR A 163 6.58 -5.99 -11.16
N THR A 164 5.24 -5.90 -11.23
CA THR A 164 4.46 -6.28 -12.42
C THR A 164 4.67 -5.38 -13.63
N ASP A 165 4.91 -4.08 -13.42
CA ASP A 165 5.13 -3.11 -14.49
C ASP A 165 6.27 -2.11 -14.16
N GLU A 166 6.70 -1.34 -15.16
CA GLU A 166 7.84 -0.42 -15.04
C GLU A 166 7.62 0.68 -14.00
N SER A 167 6.39 1.12 -13.81
CA SER A 167 5.99 2.26 -12.97
C SER A 167 5.26 1.87 -11.67
N GLY A 168 4.81 0.62 -11.59
CA GLY A 168 3.93 0.09 -10.57
C GLY A 168 4.68 -0.43 -9.36
N TYR A 169 3.90 -0.66 -8.31
CA TYR A 169 4.38 -1.09 -7.00
C TYR A 169 3.74 -2.41 -6.56
N GLU A 170 2.96 -3.04 -7.44
CA GLU A 170 2.43 -4.38 -7.21
C GLU A 170 3.56 -5.42 -7.36
N PRO A 171 3.85 -6.18 -6.29
CA PRO A 171 4.93 -7.16 -6.33
C PRO A 171 4.52 -8.39 -7.14
N LEU A 172 5.42 -8.85 -8.01
CA LEU A 172 5.25 -10.04 -8.84
C LEU A 172 6.03 -11.22 -8.25
N ALA A 173 7.32 -11.02 -7.98
CA ALA A 173 8.20 -12.05 -7.46
C ALA A 173 9.26 -11.47 -6.52
N ARG A 174 9.89 -12.32 -5.72
CA ARG A 174 11.10 -12.00 -4.97
C ARG A 174 12.15 -13.07 -5.15
N VAL A 175 13.40 -12.64 -5.28
CA VAL A 175 14.56 -13.54 -5.34
C VAL A 175 15.28 -13.49 -4.02
N GLU A 176 15.28 -14.61 -3.31
CA GLU A 176 16.03 -14.79 -2.06
C GLU A 176 17.42 -15.32 -2.37
N THR A 177 18.43 -14.68 -1.78
CA THR A 177 19.82 -15.15 -1.84
C THR A 177 20.38 -15.22 -0.42
N THR A 178 20.64 -16.42 0.07
CA THR A 178 21.40 -16.63 1.32
C THR A 178 22.84 -17.02 0.99
N THR A 179 23.81 -16.46 1.70
CA THR A 179 25.24 -16.74 1.48
C THR A 179 25.52 -18.24 1.50
N GLY A 180 26.11 -18.77 0.42
CA GLY A 180 26.46 -20.18 0.31
C GLY A 180 25.31 -21.11 -0.09
N THR A 181 24.17 -20.55 -0.52
CA THR A 181 23.02 -21.33 -1.02
C THR A 181 22.62 -20.87 -2.42
N GLU A 182 21.88 -21.71 -3.14
CA GLU A 182 21.27 -21.34 -4.41
C GLU A 182 20.18 -20.28 -4.23
N GLN A 183 20.00 -19.45 -5.25
CA GLN A 183 18.93 -18.45 -5.27
C GLN A 183 17.58 -19.14 -5.38
N LYS A 184 16.58 -18.60 -4.68
CA LYS A 184 15.20 -19.10 -4.73
C LYS A 184 14.27 -18.01 -5.22
N VAL A 185 13.46 -18.32 -6.21
CA VAL A 185 12.41 -17.43 -6.70
C VAL A 185 11.11 -17.75 -5.99
N LEU A 186 10.45 -16.72 -5.46
CA LEU A 186 9.15 -16.84 -4.80
C LEU A 186 8.17 -15.90 -5.47
N TYR A 187 6.92 -16.32 -5.62
CA TYR A 187 5.89 -15.62 -6.38
C TYR A 187 4.81 -15.07 -5.46
N TYR A 188 4.48 -13.80 -5.64
CA TYR A 188 3.44 -13.12 -4.87
C TYR A 188 2.06 -13.42 -5.44
N HIS A 189 1.10 -13.61 -4.54
CA HIS A 189 -0.33 -13.60 -4.84
C HIS A 189 -0.96 -12.46 -4.06
N THR A 190 -1.49 -11.48 -4.77
CA THR A 190 -1.90 -10.19 -4.20
C THR A 190 -3.42 -10.05 -4.13
N ASP A 191 -3.87 -9.24 -3.17
CA ASP A 191 -5.22 -8.68 -3.16
C ASP A 191 -5.38 -7.66 -4.31
N VAL A 192 -6.61 -7.24 -4.59
CA VAL A 192 -6.96 -6.22 -5.60
C VAL A 192 -6.24 -4.88 -5.37
N ASN A 193 -5.77 -4.61 -4.16
CA ASN A 193 -4.96 -3.43 -3.84
C ASN A 193 -3.44 -3.65 -3.92
N GLY A 194 -3.01 -4.82 -4.38
CA GLY A 194 -1.61 -5.23 -4.46
C GLY A 194 -1.01 -5.68 -3.14
N ALA A 195 -1.77 -5.80 -2.04
CA ALA A 195 -1.26 -6.36 -0.79
C ALA A 195 -0.94 -7.85 -0.96
N PRO A 196 0.28 -8.32 -0.63
CA PRO A 196 0.59 -9.76 -0.62
C PRO A 196 -0.31 -10.56 0.32
N GLU A 197 -1.13 -11.48 -0.20
CA GLU A 197 -1.89 -12.43 0.61
C GLU A 197 -1.19 -13.78 0.74
N GLU A 198 -0.45 -14.20 -0.30
CA GLU A 198 0.30 -15.46 -0.28
C GLU A 198 1.64 -15.30 -1.01
N LEU A 199 2.57 -16.18 -0.65
CA LEU A 199 3.84 -16.34 -1.34
C LEU A 199 4.07 -17.82 -1.61
N THR A 200 4.39 -18.19 -2.85
CA THR A 200 4.67 -19.57 -3.24
C THR A 200 6.10 -19.77 -3.71
N ASP A 201 6.65 -20.97 -3.53
CA ASP A 201 7.91 -21.37 -4.16
C ASP A 201 7.72 -21.75 -5.65
N GLU A 202 8.81 -22.16 -6.31
CA GLU A 202 8.83 -22.57 -7.72
C GLU A 202 8.00 -23.83 -8.01
N ALA A 203 7.73 -24.65 -6.98
CA ALA A 203 6.87 -25.82 -7.08
C ALA A 203 5.38 -25.48 -6.82
N GLY A 204 5.07 -24.23 -6.46
CA GLY A 204 3.72 -23.77 -6.15
C GLY A 204 3.29 -24.04 -4.71
N HIS A 205 4.20 -24.45 -3.82
CA HIS A 205 3.87 -24.61 -2.40
C HIS A 205 3.82 -23.24 -1.72
N ILE A 206 2.80 -23.03 -0.89
CA ILE A 206 2.67 -21.82 -0.09
C ILE A 206 3.75 -21.84 1.00
N VAL A 207 4.62 -20.83 0.99
CA VAL A 207 5.69 -20.65 1.98
C VAL A 207 5.34 -19.60 3.03
N TRP A 208 4.39 -18.71 2.73
CA TRP A 208 3.87 -17.66 3.60
C TRP A 208 2.46 -17.27 3.18
N ALA A 209 1.60 -16.91 4.13
CA ALA A 209 0.27 -16.38 3.87
C ALA A 209 -0.14 -15.35 4.93
N CYS A 210 -0.97 -14.37 4.54
CA CYS A 210 -1.51 -13.37 5.42
C CYS A 210 -2.93 -12.94 5.02
N SER A 211 -3.75 -12.64 6.01
CA SER A 211 -5.05 -11.99 5.84
C SER A 211 -5.05 -10.64 6.57
N TYR A 212 -5.78 -9.66 6.03
CA TYR A 212 -5.75 -8.28 6.50
C TYR A 212 -7.12 -7.75 6.88
N GLN A 213 -7.14 -6.85 7.85
CA GLN A 213 -8.22 -5.90 8.08
C GLN A 213 -8.25 -4.87 6.93
N LEU A 214 -9.32 -4.08 6.84
CA LEU A 214 -9.50 -3.15 5.73
C LEU A 214 -8.32 -2.19 5.54
N TRP A 215 -7.69 -1.77 6.64
CA TRP A 215 -6.62 -0.79 6.65
C TRP A 215 -5.23 -1.43 6.80
N GLY A 216 -5.08 -2.68 6.38
CA GLY A 216 -3.78 -3.32 6.19
C GLY A 216 -3.17 -3.91 7.47
N LYS A 217 -3.89 -3.85 8.59
CA LYS A 217 -3.50 -4.55 9.82
C LYS A 217 -3.64 -6.07 9.62
N PRO A 218 -2.60 -6.88 9.86
CA PRO A 218 -2.71 -8.34 9.79
C PRO A 218 -3.75 -8.88 10.78
N ILE A 219 -4.63 -9.78 10.32
CA ILE A 219 -5.51 -10.60 11.16
C ILE A 219 -4.78 -11.87 11.55
N GLN A 220 -4.19 -12.55 10.55
CA GLN A 220 -3.43 -13.77 10.72
C GLN A 220 -2.31 -13.79 9.70
N GLU A 221 -1.08 -14.03 10.17
CA GLU A 221 0.12 -14.24 9.35
C GLU A 221 0.65 -15.66 9.66
N ILE A 222 0.87 -16.46 8.62
CA ILE A 222 1.30 -17.86 8.72
C ILE A 222 2.60 -18.03 7.93
N GLU A 223 3.65 -18.43 8.63
CA GLU A 223 4.94 -18.79 8.06
C GLU A 223 5.03 -20.31 7.93
N HIS A 224 4.95 -20.84 6.70
CA HIS A 224 5.11 -22.28 6.43
C HIS A 224 6.58 -22.67 6.27
N SER A 225 7.47 -21.68 6.13
CA SER A 225 8.91 -21.83 6.09
C SER A 225 9.55 -20.66 6.86
N GLN A 226 10.87 -20.72 7.13
CA GLN A 226 11.59 -19.61 7.78
C GLN A 226 11.74 -18.43 6.82
N ILE A 227 10.68 -17.62 6.70
CA ILE A 227 10.60 -16.53 5.75
C ILE A 227 9.85 -15.34 6.35
N GLN A 228 10.45 -14.17 6.22
CA GLN A 228 9.78 -12.92 6.56
C GLN A 228 9.35 -12.22 5.28
N GLN A 229 8.09 -11.80 5.23
CA GLN A 229 7.52 -10.98 4.17
C GLN A 229 7.08 -9.63 4.72
N ASN A 230 7.74 -8.56 4.29
CA ASN A 230 7.52 -7.22 4.82
C ASN A 230 6.75 -6.29 3.88
N LEU A 231 6.60 -6.59 2.58
CA LEU A 231 5.76 -5.77 1.69
C LEU A 231 4.29 -5.77 2.16
N ARG A 232 3.62 -4.63 2.07
CA ARG A 232 2.20 -4.43 2.44
C ARG A 232 1.44 -3.87 1.24
N TYR A 233 0.59 -2.83 1.41
CA TYR A 233 0.03 -2.18 0.22
C TYR A 233 1.14 -1.71 -0.71
N GLN A 234 0.79 -1.44 -1.96
CA GLN A 234 1.74 -0.98 -2.96
C GLN A 234 2.56 0.21 -2.44
N GLY A 235 3.90 0.03 -2.43
CA GLY A 235 4.88 1.00 -1.91
C GLY A 235 5.12 0.96 -0.40
N GLN A 236 4.50 0.03 0.32
CA GLN A 236 4.63 -0.10 1.77
C GLN A 236 5.61 -1.20 2.19
N TYR A 237 6.40 -0.90 3.22
CA TYR A 237 7.28 -1.85 3.89
C TYR A 237 6.97 -1.92 5.40
N LEU A 238 6.61 -3.09 5.91
CA LEU A 238 6.37 -3.31 7.33
C LEU A 238 7.67 -3.29 8.13
N ASP A 239 7.73 -2.36 9.08
CA ASP A 239 8.68 -2.40 10.18
C ASP A 239 8.11 -3.20 11.33
N ARG A 240 8.45 -4.49 11.36
CA ARG A 240 7.96 -5.44 12.38
C ARG A 240 8.22 -4.98 13.81
N GLU A 241 9.28 -4.20 14.02
CA GLU A 241 9.62 -3.66 15.33
C GLU A 241 8.61 -2.63 15.86
N THR A 242 7.99 -1.83 14.99
CA THR A 242 7.03 -0.77 15.39
C THR A 242 5.58 -1.11 15.03
N GLY A 243 5.39 -1.99 14.03
CA GLY A 243 4.10 -2.23 13.39
C GLY A 243 3.73 -1.18 12.35
N LEU A 244 4.56 -0.15 12.14
CA LEU A 244 4.33 0.87 11.12
C LEU A 244 4.70 0.34 9.74
N HIS A 245 4.01 0.85 8.72
CA HIS A 245 4.37 0.63 7.33
C HIS A 245 5.09 1.87 6.81
N TYR A 246 6.32 1.72 6.35
CA TYR A 246 7.07 2.77 5.70
C TYR A 246 6.56 2.98 4.27
N ASN A 247 6.08 4.20 3.96
CA ASN A 247 5.65 4.67 2.65
C ASN A 247 6.58 5.81 2.22
N THR A 248 7.81 5.51 1.77
CA THR A 248 8.82 6.46 1.25
C THR A 248 9.00 7.77 2.04
N PHE A 249 8.07 8.72 1.95
CA PHE A 249 8.11 10.00 2.65
C PHE A 249 7.29 10.07 3.95
N ARG A 250 6.41 9.10 4.22
CA ARG A 250 5.60 9.01 5.44
C ARG A 250 5.63 7.61 6.05
N TYR A 251 5.18 7.52 7.29
CA TYR A 251 4.92 6.26 7.97
C TYR A 251 3.41 6.09 8.18
N TYR A 252 2.88 4.95 7.80
CA TYR A 252 1.48 4.59 7.92
C TYR A 252 1.28 3.69 9.14
N ASP A 253 0.30 4.02 9.99
CA ASP A 253 -0.11 3.21 11.13
C ASP A 253 -1.36 2.39 10.75
N PRO A 254 -1.23 1.07 10.49
CA PRO A 254 -2.37 0.23 10.12
C PRO A 254 -3.37 0.05 11.27
N ASP A 255 -3.02 0.34 12.52
CA ASP A 255 -3.96 0.24 13.64
C ASP A 255 -5.07 1.30 13.58
N ILE A 256 -4.80 2.44 12.93
CA ILE A 256 -5.69 3.59 12.83
C ILE A 256 -5.91 4.06 11.38
N GLY A 257 -5.41 3.30 10.40
CA GLY A 257 -5.63 3.51 8.98
C GLY A 257 -5.17 4.86 8.44
N ARG A 258 -4.08 5.42 8.96
CA ARG A 258 -3.61 6.78 8.61
C ARG A 258 -2.10 6.95 8.74
N PHE A 259 -1.57 8.02 8.18
CA PHE A 259 -0.18 8.41 8.36
C PHE A 259 0.09 9.00 9.75
N THR A 260 1.32 8.84 10.24
CA THR A 260 1.80 9.40 11.51
C THR A 260 2.30 10.84 11.37
N GLN A 261 2.56 11.31 10.15
CA GLN A 261 2.92 12.69 9.82
C GLN A 261 1.84 13.37 8.98
N PRO A 262 1.67 14.71 9.10
CA PRO A 262 0.91 15.49 8.13
C PRO A 262 1.52 15.35 6.72
N ASP A 263 0.68 15.50 5.71
CA ASP A 263 1.11 15.47 4.32
C ASP A 263 2.16 16.54 4.00
N PRO A 264 3.37 16.17 3.55
CA PRO A 264 4.43 17.14 3.27
C PRO A 264 4.12 18.04 2.07
N ILE A 265 3.19 17.66 1.18
CA ILE A 265 2.69 18.54 0.11
C ILE A 265 1.42 19.30 0.54
N GLY A 266 1.04 19.22 1.81
CA GLY A 266 -0.08 19.94 2.41
C GLY A 266 -1.41 19.63 1.75
N LEU A 267 -2.20 20.67 1.49
CA LEU A 267 -3.55 20.54 0.94
C LEU A 267 -3.60 20.01 -0.51
N LEU A 268 -2.45 19.92 -1.20
CA LEU A 268 -2.37 19.25 -2.50
C LEU A 268 -2.59 17.74 -2.38
N GLY A 269 -2.25 17.14 -1.23
CA GLY A 269 -2.52 15.73 -0.90
C GLY A 269 -3.97 15.45 -0.47
N GLY A 270 -4.69 16.47 -0.02
CA GLY A 270 -6.08 16.40 0.41
C GLY A 270 -6.37 17.24 1.65
N PHE A 271 -7.64 17.31 2.04
CA PHE A 271 -8.07 18.12 3.19
C PHE A 271 -7.76 17.49 4.55
N ASN A 272 -7.67 16.16 4.63
CA ASN A 272 -7.21 15.46 5.81
C ASN A 272 -5.75 15.06 5.63
N LEU A 273 -4.84 15.84 6.24
CA LEU A 273 -3.39 15.69 6.08
C LEU A 273 -2.83 14.34 6.58
N TYR A 274 -3.61 13.55 7.33
CA TYR A 274 -3.19 12.24 7.81
C TYR A 274 -3.79 11.10 7.00
N GLN A 275 -4.76 11.36 6.12
CA GLN A 275 -5.48 10.32 5.41
C GLN A 275 -4.56 9.53 4.49
N TYR A 276 -4.65 8.19 4.54
CA TYR A 276 -3.96 7.32 3.58
C TYR A 276 -4.63 7.38 2.20
N ALA A 277 -5.91 7.02 2.15
CA ALA A 277 -6.70 7.08 0.93
C ALA A 277 -8.21 7.15 1.27
N PRO A 278 -9.07 7.55 0.32
CA PRO A 278 -10.52 7.45 0.46
C PRO A 278 -11.04 6.03 0.68
N ASN A 279 -10.33 5.02 0.16
CA ASN A 279 -10.77 3.64 0.16
C ASN A 279 -9.57 2.67 0.05
N GLY A 280 -9.25 1.95 1.13
CA GLY A 280 -8.10 1.04 1.21
C GLY A 280 -8.19 -0.22 0.33
N LEU A 281 -9.33 -0.49 -0.31
CA LEU A 281 -9.49 -1.62 -1.23
C LEU A 281 -9.12 -1.25 -2.68
N THR A 282 -9.33 0.02 -3.07
CA THR A 282 -9.24 0.43 -4.49
C THR A 282 -8.25 1.56 -4.73
N TRP A 283 -7.57 2.03 -3.68
CA TRP A 283 -6.60 3.11 -3.76
C TRP A 283 -5.30 2.72 -3.08
N ILE A 284 -4.22 3.29 -3.58
CA ILE A 284 -2.86 3.12 -3.05
C ILE A 284 -2.19 4.50 -2.97
N ASP A 285 -1.25 4.65 -2.04
CA ASP A 285 -0.33 5.80 -1.97
C ASP A 285 1.11 5.29 -1.84
N PRO A 286 1.77 4.95 -2.95
CA PRO A 286 3.11 4.34 -2.91
C PRO A 286 4.19 5.23 -2.31
N TRP A 287 4.01 6.55 -2.36
CA TRP A 287 5.01 7.52 -1.91
C TRP A 287 4.68 8.15 -0.56
N GLY A 288 3.42 8.07 -0.13
CA GLY A 288 2.95 8.84 1.00
C GLY A 288 2.84 10.32 0.66
N PHE A 289 2.31 10.69 -0.51
CA PHE A 289 2.03 12.08 -0.89
C PHE A 289 0.61 12.26 -1.41
N THR A 290 0.21 11.45 -2.38
CA THR A 290 -1.10 11.51 -3.00
C THR A 290 -1.54 10.10 -3.33
N CYS A 291 -2.72 9.72 -2.85
CA CYS A 291 -3.29 8.46 -3.23
C CYS A 291 -3.82 8.49 -4.67
N GLY A 292 -3.57 7.42 -5.41
CA GLY A 292 -4.18 7.12 -6.68
C GLY A 292 -5.19 6.00 -6.53
N ASN A 293 -6.34 6.13 -7.19
CA ASN A 293 -7.17 4.97 -7.41
C ASN A 293 -6.41 4.02 -8.35
N LEU A 294 -6.44 2.72 -8.08
CA LEU A 294 -5.85 1.65 -8.89
C LEU A 294 -6.53 1.51 -10.27
N LYS A 295 -7.14 2.58 -10.79
CA LYS A 295 -8.33 2.56 -11.62
C LYS A 295 -8.26 1.45 -12.66
N GLN A 296 -9.38 0.74 -12.74
CA GLN A 296 -9.78 0.04 -13.95
C GLN A 296 -9.31 0.81 -15.17
N PRO A 297 -8.74 0.12 -16.17
CA PRO A 297 -8.01 0.73 -17.27
C PRO A 297 -8.70 2.01 -17.75
N GLU A 298 -7.98 3.13 -17.71
CA GLU A 298 -8.48 4.37 -18.27
C GLU A 298 -8.57 4.19 -19.79
N TRP A 299 -9.79 3.91 -20.26
CA TRP A 299 -10.09 3.73 -21.66
C TRP A 299 -10.03 5.07 -22.37
N SER A 300 -9.11 5.24 -23.32
CA SER A 300 -9.18 6.38 -24.24
C SER A 300 -10.36 6.19 -25.21
N THR A 301 -11.15 7.23 -25.45
CA THR A 301 -12.20 7.24 -26.48
C THR A 301 -11.59 7.32 -27.88
N HIS A 302 -11.58 6.24 -28.63
CA HIS A 302 -11.24 6.21 -30.07
C HIS A 302 -12.21 5.25 -30.78
N GLY A 303 -12.89 5.65 -31.87
CA GLY A 303 -14.08 5.00 -32.47
C GLY A 303 -14.06 3.50 -32.85
N TYR A 304 -15.25 2.92 -33.05
CA TYR A 304 -15.52 1.48 -33.29
C TYR A 304 -15.04 0.94 -34.63
N LYS A 305 -14.67 -0.37 -34.62
CA LYS A 305 -14.57 -1.36 -35.70
C LYS A 305 -14.47 -0.78 -37.13
N HIS A 306 -13.25 -0.66 -37.64
CA HIS A 306 -13.04 -0.27 -39.04
C HIS A 306 -12.99 -1.50 -39.96
N PHE A 307 -13.92 -1.55 -40.92
CA PHE A 307 -13.69 -2.17 -42.22
C PHE A 307 -13.25 -1.06 -43.17
N PRO A 308 -11.95 -0.82 -43.38
CA PRO A 308 -11.53 0.18 -44.36
C PRO A 308 -11.96 -0.27 -45.76
N GLN A 309 -12.75 0.56 -46.45
CA GLN A 309 -13.01 0.36 -47.87
C GLN A 309 -11.70 0.59 -48.63
N LYS A 310 -11.17 -0.44 -49.30
CA LYS A 310 -9.88 -0.41 -50.04
C LYS A 310 -9.79 0.69 -51.12
N ASN A 311 -10.90 1.37 -51.42
CA ASN A 311 -11.04 2.30 -52.53
C ASN A 311 -11.01 3.78 -52.07
N LYS A 312 -10.66 4.08 -50.81
CA LYS A 312 -10.57 5.45 -50.28
C LYS A 312 -9.14 5.85 -49.95
N ALA A 313 -8.80 7.12 -50.16
CA ALA A 313 -7.51 7.67 -49.76
C ALA A 313 -7.38 7.75 -48.23
N TRP A 314 -6.16 7.58 -47.71
CA TRP A 314 -5.86 7.60 -46.27
C TRP A 314 -6.41 8.85 -45.55
N LYS A 315 -6.30 10.02 -46.18
CA LYS A 315 -6.82 11.29 -45.63
C LYS A 315 -8.34 11.28 -45.41
N ASP A 316 -9.09 10.55 -46.24
CA ASP A 316 -10.56 10.47 -46.14
C ASP A 316 -11.00 9.42 -45.13
N ILE A 317 -10.21 8.36 -44.95
CA ILE A 317 -10.39 7.38 -43.87
C ILE A 317 -10.25 8.09 -42.52
N VAL A 318 -9.17 8.85 -42.32
CA VAL A 318 -8.91 9.63 -41.08
C VAL A 318 -10.00 10.69 -40.80
N LYS A 319 -10.64 11.25 -41.83
CA LYS A 319 -11.78 12.16 -41.64
C LYS A 319 -13.04 11.41 -41.18
N SER A 320 -13.27 10.19 -41.68
CA SER A 320 -14.42 9.37 -41.33
C SER A 320 -14.36 8.75 -39.93
N THR A 321 -13.17 8.68 -39.32
CA THR A 321 -12.97 8.13 -37.96
C THR A 321 -13.30 9.11 -36.83
N LYS A 322 -13.61 10.39 -37.13
CA LYS A 322 -13.86 11.44 -36.13
C LYS A 322 -15.19 11.33 -35.36
N SER A 323 -16.08 10.38 -35.66
CA SER A 323 -17.39 10.28 -34.99
C SER A 323 -17.68 8.86 -34.47
N GLY A 324 -17.46 8.65 -33.16
CA GLY A 324 -17.93 7.47 -32.42
C GLY A 324 -16.95 6.99 -31.34
N SER A 325 -17.44 6.22 -30.36
CA SER A 325 -16.67 5.77 -29.19
C SER A 325 -16.28 4.29 -29.27
N ALA A 326 -15.00 3.96 -29.45
CA ALA A 326 -14.45 2.71 -28.91
C ALA A 326 -13.38 3.02 -27.86
N LYS A 327 -12.91 1.97 -27.22
CA LYS A 327 -12.17 2.03 -25.96
C LYS A 327 -10.90 1.22 -26.14
N TYR A 328 -9.73 1.85 -25.99
CA TYR A 328 -8.41 1.19 -25.96
C TYR A 328 -7.75 1.39 -24.61
N LEU A 329 -6.90 0.43 -24.22
CA LEU A 329 -5.99 0.58 -23.09
C LEU A 329 -5.06 1.77 -23.32
N HIS A 330 -4.61 2.40 -22.23
CA HIS A 330 -3.53 3.38 -22.28
C HIS A 330 -2.26 2.70 -22.87
N ASP A 331 -1.44 3.47 -23.60
CA ASP A 331 -0.20 3.01 -24.28
C ASP A 331 -0.36 2.11 -25.52
N VAL A 332 -1.59 1.88 -25.99
CA VAL A 332 -1.81 1.26 -27.30
C VAL A 332 -1.48 2.27 -28.41
N ASP A 333 -0.51 1.94 -29.27
CA ASP A 333 -0.24 2.70 -30.50
C ASP A 333 -1.36 2.46 -31.53
N VAL A 334 -2.47 3.19 -31.34
CA VAL A 334 -3.66 3.16 -32.20
C VAL A 334 -3.27 3.42 -33.66
N LYS A 335 -2.31 4.31 -33.91
CA LYS A 335 -1.88 4.68 -35.26
C LYS A 335 -1.22 3.50 -35.97
N SER A 336 -0.35 2.76 -35.28
CA SER A 336 0.28 1.56 -35.85
C SER A 336 -0.73 0.43 -36.10
N LEU A 337 -1.71 0.24 -35.21
CA LEU A 337 -2.79 -0.73 -35.39
C LEU A 337 -3.68 -0.38 -36.60
N GLU A 338 -4.09 0.88 -36.73
CA GLU A 338 -4.89 1.34 -37.88
C GLU A 338 -4.12 1.19 -39.20
N TYR A 339 -2.80 1.50 -39.19
CA TYR A 339 -1.93 1.33 -40.34
C TYR A 339 -1.81 -0.14 -40.75
N HIS A 340 -1.72 -1.05 -39.76
CA HIS A 340 -1.68 -2.48 -39.99
C HIS A 340 -2.98 -2.98 -40.64
N VAL A 341 -4.16 -2.68 -40.05
CA VAL A 341 -5.48 -3.05 -40.59
C VAL A 341 -5.67 -2.54 -42.02
N PHE A 342 -5.23 -1.32 -42.31
CA PHE A 342 -5.28 -0.75 -43.66
C PHE A 342 -4.44 -1.56 -44.66
N ASN A 343 -3.22 -1.96 -44.28
CA ASN A 343 -2.30 -2.68 -45.17
C ASN A 343 -2.73 -4.12 -45.44
N ILE A 344 -3.20 -4.85 -44.44
CA ILE A 344 -3.49 -6.28 -44.57
C ILE A 344 -4.97 -6.61 -44.75
N GLY A 345 -5.87 -5.66 -44.45
CA GLY A 345 -7.32 -5.83 -44.59
C GLY A 345 -7.95 -6.80 -43.58
N ILE A 346 -7.23 -7.18 -42.53
CA ILE A 346 -7.70 -8.06 -41.47
C ILE A 346 -8.21 -7.20 -40.29
N PRO A 347 -9.44 -7.40 -39.80
CA PRO A 347 -9.94 -6.70 -38.62
C PRO A 347 -9.13 -7.08 -37.37
N VAL A 348 -8.80 -6.08 -36.54
CA VAL A 348 -8.30 -6.32 -35.17
C VAL A 348 -9.44 -6.09 -34.18
N THR A 349 -9.54 -6.95 -33.17
CA THR A 349 -10.46 -6.75 -32.05
C THR A 349 -9.78 -5.87 -31.00
N ASN A 350 -10.56 -5.09 -30.26
CA ASN A 350 -10.05 -4.23 -29.19
C ASN A 350 -9.76 -5.00 -27.88
N GLY A 351 -9.40 -6.28 -27.98
CA GLY A 351 -9.15 -7.14 -26.81
C GLY A 351 -10.39 -7.45 -25.96
N LYS A 352 -11.61 -7.17 -26.44
CA LYS A 352 -12.83 -7.74 -25.85
C LYS A 352 -13.01 -9.18 -26.35
N PRO A 353 -13.42 -10.14 -25.49
CA PRO A 353 -13.90 -11.43 -25.96
C PRO A 353 -15.10 -11.28 -26.92
#